data_AF-A0A4Y3RVY4-F1
#
_entry.id   AF-A0A4Y3RVY4-F1
#
_cell.length_a   1.000
_cell.length_b   1.000
_cell.length_c   1.000
_cell.angle_alpha   90.00
_cell.angle_beta   90.00
_cell.angle_gamma   90.00
#
_symmetry.space_group_name_H-M   'P 1'
#
loop_
_entity.id
_entity.type
_entity.pdbx_description
1 polymer ?
#
loop_
_entity_poly.entity_id
_entity_poly.type
_entity_poly.pdbx_seq_one_letter_code
_entity_poly.pdbx_strand_id
1 'polypeptide(L)'
;MAHQKIALAHRGAGDLSSALHFITVARGTATTDAPMQKVRLDTAHGHILLSDSATRNDGLHVLDKAATMAARFGLSHQLASIENIKAMSTGPSGPVNR
;
A
#
# COMPACT_ATOMS: atom_id res chain seq x y z
N MET A 1 -9.30 10.67 7.36
CA MET A 1 -8.72 9.83 8.43
C MET A 1 -9.67 8.74 8.96
N ALA A 2 -10.98 8.97 9.10
CA ALA A 2 -11.91 7.95 9.59
C ALA A 2 -11.92 6.66 8.72
N HIS A 3 -12.07 6.79 7.40
CA HIS A 3 -12.13 5.65 6.48
C HIS A 3 -10.84 4.80 6.43
N GLN A 4 -9.66 5.41 6.60
CA GLN A 4 -8.38 4.67 6.60
C GLN A 4 -8.28 3.73 7.81
N LYS A 5 -8.67 4.19 9.00
CA LYS A 5 -8.62 3.37 10.22
C LYS A 5 -9.59 2.18 10.13
N ILE A 6 -10.78 2.41 9.57
CA ILE A 6 -11.78 1.37 9.34
C ILE A 6 -11.23 0.32 8.35
N ALA A 7 -10.62 0.76 7.25
CA ALA A 7 -10.01 -0.16 6.27
C ALA A 7 -8.94 -1.08 6.91
N LEU A 8 -8.09 -0.53 7.78
CA LEU A 8 -7.07 -1.31 8.49
C LEU A 8 -7.67 -2.30 9.50
N ALA A 9 -8.77 -1.93 10.16
CA ALA A 9 -9.47 -2.82 11.09
C ALA A 9 -10.10 -4.02 10.36
N HIS A 10 -10.75 -3.80 9.22
CA HIS A 10 -11.32 -4.90 8.41
C HIS A 10 -10.24 -5.82 7.85
N ARG A 11 -9.08 -5.28 7.42
CA ARG A 11 -7.93 -6.11 7.02
C ARG A 11 -7.45 -7.01 8.16
N GLY A 12 -7.34 -6.47 9.39
CA GLY A 12 -6.98 -7.24 10.57
C GLY A 12 -7.98 -8.36 10.90
N ALA A 13 -9.25 -8.17 10.53
CA ALA A 13 -10.32 -9.16 10.68
C ALA A 13 -10.45 -10.15 9.50
N GLY A 14 -9.62 -10.03 8.46
CA GLY A 14 -9.69 -10.86 7.24
C GLY A 14 -10.77 -10.45 6.24
N ASP A 15 -11.52 -9.38 6.52
CA ASP A 15 -12.54 -8.82 5.62
C ASP A 15 -11.90 -7.87 4.60
N LEU A 16 -11.25 -8.48 3.61
CA LEU A 16 -10.53 -7.75 2.57
C LEU A 16 -11.46 -6.92 1.68
N SER A 17 -12.72 -7.32 1.51
CA SER A 17 -13.69 -6.61 0.67
C SER A 17 -14.08 -5.26 1.28
N SER A 18 -14.42 -5.24 2.57
CA SER A 18 -14.67 -3.98 3.29
C SER A 18 -13.42 -3.11 3.40
N ALA A 19 -12.25 -3.73 3.59
CA ALA A 19 -10.98 -3.00 3.61
C ALA A 19 -10.71 -2.28 2.27
N LEU A 20 -10.95 -2.94 1.15
CA LEU A 20 -10.81 -2.36 -0.20
C LEU A 20 -11.83 -1.26 -0.47
N HIS A 21 -13.07 -1.42 -0.02
CA HIS A 21 -14.10 -0.39 -0.18
C HIS A 21 -13.70 0.90 0.55
N PHE A 22 -13.36 0.81 1.83
CA PHE A 22 -13.04 2.00 2.64
C PHE A 22 -11.73 2.69 2.22
N ILE A 23 -10.71 1.94 1.80
CA ILE A 23 -9.47 2.55 1.30
C ILE A 23 -9.69 3.24 -0.05
N THR A 24 -10.57 2.73 -0.91
CA THR A 24 -10.94 3.37 -2.18
C THR A 24 -11.66 4.70 -1.94
N VAL A 25 -12.61 4.74 -1.01
CA VAL A 25 -13.29 5.98 -0.60
C VAL A 25 -12.29 6.99 -0.01
N ALA A 26 -11.36 6.53 0.83
CA ALA A 26 -10.32 7.38 1.39
C ALA A 26 -9.39 7.97 0.32
N ARG A 27 -9.07 7.22 -0.75
CA ARG A 27 -8.28 7.69 -1.88
C ARG A 27 -9.03 8.70 -2.75
N GLY A 28 -10.33 8.50 -2.97
CA GLY A 28 -11.17 9.43 -3.74
C GLY A 28 -11.42 10.76 -3.03
N THR A 29 -11.35 10.78 -1.70
CA THR A 29 -11.58 11.97 -0.86
C THR A 29 -10.29 12.66 -0.41
N ALA A 30 -9.12 12.10 -0.72
CA ALA A 30 -7.85 12.71 -0.39
C ALA A 30 -7.58 13.91 -1.30
N THR A 31 -7.35 15.08 -0.69
CA THR A 31 -6.89 16.27 -1.40
C THR A 31 -5.53 16.00 -2.05
N THR A 32 -5.44 16.29 -3.35
CA THR A 32 -4.25 16.07 -4.19
C THR A 32 -3.02 16.88 -3.76
N ASP A 33 -3.21 17.91 -2.95
CA ASP A 33 -2.16 18.83 -2.49
C ASP A 33 -1.36 18.31 -1.28
N ALA A 34 -1.64 17.08 -0.81
CA ALA A 34 -0.88 16.43 0.24
C ALA A 34 -0.16 15.17 -0.28
N PRO A 35 0.99 15.29 -0.97
CA PRO A 35 1.72 14.17 -1.55
C PRO A 35 1.99 13.03 -0.56
N MET A 36 2.36 13.36 0.67
CA MET A 36 2.60 12.37 1.73
C MET A 36 1.33 11.60 2.11
N GLN A 37 0.16 12.25 2.17
CA GLN A 37 -1.11 11.57 2.45
C GLN A 37 -1.46 10.61 1.32
N LYS A 38 -1.26 11.02 0.07
CA LYS A 38 -1.49 10.17 -1.09
C LYS A 38 -0.56 8.95 -1.10
N VAL A 39 0.73 9.13 -0.82
CA VAL A 39 1.69 8.02 -0.70
C VAL A 39 1.24 7.03 0.38
N ARG A 40 0.83 7.50 1.56
CA ARG A 40 0.36 6.63 2.66
C ARG A 40 -0.90 5.84 2.29
N LEU A 41 -1.85 6.48 1.60
CA LEU A 41 -3.09 5.82 1.16
C LEU A 41 -2.83 4.78 0.06
N ASP A 42 -2.01 5.12 -0.93
CA ASP A 42 -1.62 4.19 -1.99
C ASP A 42 -0.82 3.00 -1.39
N THR A 43 0.05 3.25 -0.41
CA THR A 43 0.79 2.19 0.31
C THR A 43 -0.15 1.24 1.06
N ALA A 44 -1.12 1.78 1.80
CA ALA A 44 -2.10 0.97 2.53
C ALA A 44 -2.96 0.14 1.57
N HIS A 45 -3.38 0.73 0.44
CA HIS A 45 -4.15 0.03 -0.59
C HIS A 45 -3.36 -1.12 -1.21
N GLY A 46 -2.10 -0.86 -1.61
CA GLY A 46 -1.22 -1.90 -2.13
C GLY A 46 -1.01 -3.04 -1.15
N HIS A 47 -0.83 -2.74 0.14
CA HIS A 47 -0.67 -3.76 1.18
C HIS A 47 -1.94 -4.60 1.43
N ILE A 48 -3.14 -4.01 1.27
CA ILE A 48 -4.40 -4.77 1.32
C ILE A 48 -4.46 -5.75 0.13
N LEU A 49 -4.19 -5.28 -1.10
CA LEU A 49 -4.20 -6.11 -2.31
C LEU A 49 -3.18 -7.25 -2.25
N LEU A 50 -1.99 -7.02 -1.68
CA LEU A 50 -0.99 -8.07 -1.47
C LEU A 50 -1.46 -9.23 -0.57
N SER A 51 -2.50 -9.00 0.24
CA SER A 51 -3.04 -10.00 1.17
C SER A 51 -3.92 -11.03 0.45
N ASP A 52 -4.32 -10.77 -0.80
CA ASP A 52 -5.06 -11.70 -1.65
C ASP A 52 -4.22 -12.08 -2.88
N SER A 53 -4.06 -13.38 -3.14
CA SER A 53 -3.30 -13.87 -4.28
C SER A 53 -3.85 -13.42 -5.63
N ALA A 54 -5.17 -13.21 -5.74
CA ALA A 54 -5.81 -12.78 -6.99
C ALA A 54 -5.47 -11.32 -7.33
N THR A 55 -5.24 -10.48 -6.31
CA THR A 55 -4.96 -9.04 -6.48
C THR A 55 -3.51 -8.67 -6.16
N ARG A 56 -2.65 -9.66 -5.90
CA ARG A 56 -1.23 -9.45 -5.55
C ARG A 56 -0.47 -8.60 -6.58
N ASN A 57 -0.67 -8.86 -7.87
CA ASN A 57 0.00 -8.11 -8.94
C ASN A 57 -0.44 -6.64 -8.95
N ASP A 58 -1.74 -6.38 -8.73
CA ASP A 58 -2.26 -5.02 -8.61
C ASP A 58 -1.68 -4.31 -7.38
N GLY A 59 -1.53 -5.06 -6.28
CA GLY A 59 -0.88 -4.58 -5.06
C GLY A 59 0.56 -4.11 -5.31
N LEU A 60 1.36 -4.90 -6.02
CA LEU A 60 2.73 -4.53 -6.41
C LEU A 60 2.75 -3.27 -7.29
N HIS A 61 1.86 -3.18 -8.28
CA HIS A 61 1.77 -2.03 -9.17
C HIS A 61 1.37 -0.74 -8.45
N VAL A 62 0.47 -0.83 -7.47
CA VAL A 62 0.09 0.31 -6.62
C VAL A 62 1.26 0.74 -5.73
N LEU A 63 2.02 -0.20 -5.17
CA LEU A 63 3.22 0.10 -4.37
C LEU A 63 4.32 0.76 -5.21
N ASP A 64 4.53 0.35 -6.46
CA ASP A 64 5.50 0.99 -7.36
C ASP A 64 5.13 2.45 -7.68
N LYS A 65 3.85 2.73 -7.89
CA LYS A 65 3.35 4.10 -8.06
C LYS A 65 3.58 4.93 -6.79
N ALA A 66 3.33 4.35 -5.62
CA ALA A 66 3.56 5.01 -4.34
C ALA A 66 5.06 5.29 -4.11
N ALA A 67 5.94 4.33 -4.43
CA ALA A 67 7.39 4.47 -4.34
C ALA A 67 7.92 5.57 -5.27
N THR A 68 7.48 5.58 -6.53
CA THR A 68 7.85 6.61 -7.51
C THR A 68 7.47 8.00 -7.02
N MET A 69 6.26 8.14 -6.45
CA MET A 69 5.80 9.40 -5.90
C MET A 69 6.58 9.79 -4.63
N ALA A 70 6.86 8.83 -3.74
CA ALA A 70 7.68 9.06 -2.55
C ALA A 70 9.08 9.57 -2.92
N ALA A 71 9.73 8.94 -3.92
CA ALA A 71 11.02 9.38 -4.44
C ALA A 71 10.95 10.79 -5.03
N ARG A 72 9.92 11.09 -5.85
CA ARG A 72 9.72 12.41 -6.46
C ARG A 72 9.60 13.54 -5.44
N PHE A 73 8.96 13.27 -4.30
CA PHE A 73 8.73 14.27 -3.24
C PHE A 73 9.74 14.18 -2.08
N GLY A 74 10.82 13.39 -2.21
CA GLY A 74 11.85 13.27 -1.17
C GLY A 74 11.37 12.59 0.12
N LEU A 75 10.35 11.74 0.06
CA LEU A 75 9.76 11.05 1.21
C LEU A 75 10.52 9.76 1.53
N SER A 76 11.82 9.86 1.82
CA SER A 76 12.73 8.71 1.94
C SER A 76 12.29 7.66 2.97
N HIS A 77 11.74 8.10 4.11
CA HIS A 77 11.19 7.18 5.11
C HIS A 77 9.98 6.38 4.59
N GLN A 78 9.13 6.98 3.75
CA GLN A 78 8.00 6.26 3.18
C GLN A 78 8.44 5.34 2.04
N LEU A 79 9.40 5.77 1.24
CA LEU A 79 10.00 4.91 0.21
C LEU A 79 10.57 3.63 0.83
N ALA A 80 11.37 3.74 1.89
CA ALA A 80 11.94 2.59 2.59
C ALA A 80 10.86 1.65 3.15
N SER A 81 9.77 2.20 3.70
CA SER A 81 8.63 1.41 4.18
C SER A 81 7.95 0.62 3.05
N ILE A 82 7.72 1.26 1.89
CA ILE A 82 7.11 0.63 0.71
C ILE A 82 8.00 -0.50 0.17
N GLU A 83 9.30 -0.28 0.07
CA GLU A 83 10.27 -1.28 -0.38
C GLU A 83 10.29 -2.49 0.54
N ASN A 84 10.25 -2.28 1.87
CA ASN A 84 10.17 -3.36 2.83
C ASN A 84 8.87 -4.19 2.68
N ILE A 85 7.73 -3.54 2.47
CA ILE A 85 6.45 -4.23 2.22
C ILE A 85 6.53 -5.08 0.95
N LYS A 86 7.13 -4.57 -0.13
CA LYS A 86 7.35 -5.34 -1.36
C LYS A 86 8.27 -6.54 -1.15
N ALA A 87 9.36 -6.35 -0.40
CA ALA A 87 10.30 -7.43 -0.11
C ALA A 87 9.62 -8.58 0.68
N MET A 88 8.83 -8.23 1.70
CA MET A 88 8.09 -9.23 2.49
C MET A 88 6.99 -9.93 1.69
N SER A 89 6.33 -9.25 0.75
CA SER A 89 5.24 -9.83 -0.04
C SER A 89 5.69 -10.73 -1.18
N THR A 90 6.95 -10.60 -1.60
CA THR A 90 7.58 -11.49 -2.58
C THR A 90 8.00 -12.83 -1.94
N GLY A 91 7.86 -12.97 -0.61
CA GLY A 91 8.44 -14.09 0.16
C GLY A 91 9.97 -14.05 0.13
N PRO A 92 10.68 -14.84 0.95
CA PRO A 92 12.11 -15.01 0.73
C PRO A 92 12.28 -15.63 -0.66
N SER A 93 12.68 -14.82 -1.64
CA SER A 93 13.57 -15.38 -2.66
C SER A 93 14.69 -16.01 -1.85
N GLY A 94 14.80 -17.34 -1.96
CA GLY A 94 15.91 -18.09 -1.39
C GLY A 94 17.24 -17.41 -1.74
N PRO A 95 18.31 -17.70 -0.98
CA PRO A 95 19.55 -16.95 -1.06
C PRO A 95 19.99 -16.82 -2.51
N VAL A 96 20.23 -15.59 -2.96
CA VAL A 96 21.02 -15.31 -4.15
C VAL A 96 22.41 -15.86 -3.85
N ASN A 97 22.63 -17.12 -4.21
CA ASN A 97 23.97 -17.68 -4.28
C ASN A 97 24.59 -17.13 -5.56
N ARG A 98 25.63 -16.31 -5.35
CA ARG A 98 26.56 -15.85 -6.38
C ARG A 98 27.27 -17.03 -7.03
#